data_AF-A0A315XMZ0-F1
#
_entry.id   AF-A0A315XMZ0-F1
#
_cell.length_a   1.000
_cell.length_b   1.000
_cell.length_c   1.000
_cell.angle_alpha   90.00
_cell.angle_beta   90.00
_cell.angle_gamma   90.00
#
_symmetry.space_group_name_H-M   'P 1'
#
loop_
_entity.id
_entity.type
_entity.pdbx_description
1 polymer ?
#
loop_
_entity_poly.entity_id
_entity_poly.type
_entity_poly.pdbx_seq_one_letter_code
_entity_poly.pdbx_strand_id
1 'polypeptide(L)'
;MRKSRLSLFKSTSMLISVVGIIMIISTILVVAYVGYSVVSSGITNEISSGTQYDELAELQASYDNLSVKFDSVKATYYAGDTNDVQYYNDAKLELTRANSAIENVKSALDAGKPSNEVDSRIEFAKEKLKAAGEAYNTL
;
A
#
# COMPACT_ATOMS: atom_id res chain seq x y z
N MET A 1 -42.43 33.91 2.86
CA MET A 1 -41.88 32.81 2.04
C MET A 1 -40.71 32.18 2.80
N ARG A 2 -40.93 31.03 3.46
CA ARG A 2 -39.90 30.32 4.23
C ARG A 2 -39.31 29.20 3.37
N LYS A 3 -38.06 29.38 2.93
CA LYS A 3 -37.22 28.29 2.42
C LYS A 3 -35.90 28.37 3.16
N SER A 4 -35.49 27.26 3.78
CA SER A 4 -34.12 26.91 4.19
C SER A 4 -34.13 26.23 5.57
N ARG A 5 -34.51 24.95 5.60
CA ARG A 5 -34.24 24.02 6.73
C ARG A 5 -34.03 22.58 6.28
N LEU A 6 -33.66 22.33 5.02
CA LEU A 6 -33.49 20.96 4.49
C LEU A 6 -32.03 20.53 4.24
N SER A 7 -31.03 21.40 4.39
CA SER A 7 -29.62 21.00 4.19
C SER A 7 -28.97 20.41 5.45
N LEU A 8 -29.52 20.63 6.64
CA LEU A 8 -28.92 20.19 7.91
C LEU A 8 -29.06 18.69 8.20
N PHE A 9 -29.99 17.99 7.56
CA PHE A 9 -30.16 16.55 7.75
C PHE A 9 -29.28 15.68 6.84
N LYS A 10 -28.80 16.23 5.70
CA LYS A 10 -27.93 15.48 4.78
C LYS A 10 -26.46 15.52 5.21
N SER A 11 -25.97 16.66 5.70
CA SER A 11 -24.57 16.80 6.16
C SER A 11 -24.27 16.06 7.46
N THR A 12 -25.21 16.04 8.43
CA THR A 12 -24.98 15.33 9.70
C THR A 12 -24.91 13.81 9.52
N SER A 13 -25.72 13.26 8.60
CA SER A 13 -25.69 11.83 8.28
C SER A 13 -24.43 11.39 7.56
N MET A 14 -23.82 12.27 6.75
CA MET A 14 -22.59 11.96 6.01
C MET A 14 -21.35 12.06 6.92
N LEU A 15 -21.34 13.01 7.86
CA LEU A 15 -20.27 13.14 8.86
C LEU A 15 -20.18 11.92 9.77
N ILE A 16 -21.31 11.34 10.19
CA ILE A 16 -21.31 10.15 11.07
C ILE A 16 -20.76 8.90 10.36
N SER A 17 -20.93 8.79 9.04
CA SER A 17 -20.39 7.69 8.24
C SER A 17 -18.86 7.78 8.07
N VAL A 18 -18.33 8.98 7.81
CA VAL A 18 -16.89 9.19 7.61
C VAL A 18 -16.11 9.03 8.93
N VAL A 19 -16.67 9.50 10.05
CA VAL A 19 -16.04 9.35 11.38
C VAL A 19 -15.94 7.87 11.80
N GLY A 20 -16.93 7.04 11.45
CA GLY A 20 -16.90 5.60 11.73
C GLY A 20 -15.76 4.87 11.00
N ILE A 21 -15.49 5.25 9.75
CA ILE A 21 -14.39 4.68 8.95
C ILE A 21 -13.03 5.10 9.54
N ILE A 22 -12.89 6.37 9.93
CA ILE A 22 -11.64 6.89 10.54
C ILE A 22 -11.35 6.19 11.88
N MET A 23 -12.37 5.90 12.69
CA MET A 23 -12.22 5.14 13.95
C MET A 23 -11.68 3.72 13.72
N ILE A 24 -12.18 3.02 12.69
CA ILE A 24 -11.72 1.66 12.36
C ILE A 24 -10.26 1.68 11.91
N ILE A 25 -9.92 2.59 10.99
CA ILE A 25 -8.54 2.75 10.50
C ILE A 25 -7.57 3.10 11.64
N SER A 26 -7.98 4.01 12.54
CA SER A 26 -7.17 4.40 13.69
C SER A 26 -6.92 3.22 14.65
N THR A 27 -7.93 2.36 14.85
CA THR A 27 -7.79 1.17 15.70
C THR A 27 -6.81 0.16 15.12
N ILE A 28 -6.84 -0.04 13.79
CA ILE A 28 -5.90 -0.92 13.08
C ILE A 28 -4.47 -0.40 13.18
N LEU A 29 -4.26 0.92 13.02
CA LEU A 29 -2.94 1.54 13.14
C LEU A 29 -2.34 1.41 14.55
N VAL A 30 -3.17 1.55 15.60
CA VAL A 30 -2.71 1.38 16.99
C VAL A 30 -2.34 -0.08 17.27
N VAL A 31 -3.15 -1.05 16.80
CA VAL A 31 -2.84 -2.48 16.96
C VAL A 31 -1.57 -2.87 16.20
N ALA A 32 -1.35 -2.32 15.00
CA ALA A 32 -0.11 -2.56 14.25
C ALA A 32 1.13 -1.99 14.95
N TYR A 33 1.04 -0.78 15.53
CA TYR A 33 2.14 -0.15 16.24
C TYR A 33 2.49 -0.85 17.57
N VAL A 34 1.48 -1.26 18.34
CA VAL A 34 1.69 -1.99 19.61
C VAL A 34 2.05 -3.47 19.38
N GLY A 35 1.58 -4.09 18.28
CA GLY A 35 2.00 -5.44 17.89
C GLY A 35 3.48 -5.52 17.52
N TYR A 36 4.04 -4.45 16.96
CA TYR A 36 5.45 -4.37 16.54
C TYR A 36 6.44 -4.39 17.73
N SER A 37 6.08 -3.84 18.90
CA SER A 37 6.99 -3.77 20.04
C SER A 37 7.19 -5.10 20.79
N VAL A 38 6.31 -6.09 20.60
CA VAL A 38 6.43 -7.42 21.23
C VAL A 38 7.29 -8.39 20.39
N VAL A 39 7.42 -8.18 19.08
CA VAL A 39 8.06 -9.15 18.17
C VAL A 39 9.56 -8.91 17.95
N SER A 40 10.05 -7.69 18.19
CA SER A 40 11.44 -7.29 17.89
C SER A 40 12.54 -7.95 18.74
N SER A 41 12.23 -8.68 19.82
CA SER A 41 13.27 -9.22 20.72
C SER A 41 13.70 -10.66 20.44
N GLY A 42 13.22 -11.30 19.36
CA GLY A 42 13.21 -12.76 19.28
C GLY A 42 13.98 -13.49 18.17
N ILE A 43 14.50 -12.84 17.12
CA ILE A 43 15.00 -13.63 15.96
C ILE A 43 16.41 -13.20 15.54
N THR A 44 17.38 -13.86 16.16
CA THR A 44 18.58 -14.33 15.48
C THR A 44 18.17 -15.36 14.42
N ASN A 45 18.66 -15.24 13.18
CA ASN A 45 19.17 -16.38 12.39
C ASN A 45 19.71 -15.90 11.04
N GLU A 46 20.86 -16.45 10.67
CA GLU A 46 21.55 -16.24 9.41
C GLU A 46 20.64 -16.54 8.21
N ILE A 47 20.27 -15.50 7.44
CA ILE A 47 19.54 -15.64 6.18
C ILE A 47 20.55 -15.66 5.03
N SER A 48 20.65 -16.83 4.41
CA SER A 48 21.48 -17.11 3.22
C SER A 48 21.08 -16.22 2.04
N SER A 49 22.05 -15.70 1.29
CA SER A 49 21.79 -14.84 0.12
C SER A 49 20.90 -15.49 -0.95
N GLY A 50 20.86 -16.83 -1.03
CA GLY A 50 19.99 -17.55 -1.96
C GLY A 50 18.49 -17.29 -1.74
N THR A 51 18.04 -17.12 -0.48
CA THR A 51 16.62 -16.87 -0.20
C THR A 51 16.19 -15.46 -0.56
N GLN A 52 17.11 -14.49 -0.55
CA GLN A 52 16.81 -13.09 -0.88
C GLN A 52 16.52 -12.88 -2.37
N TYR A 53 17.19 -13.64 -3.24
CA TYR A 53 16.89 -13.63 -4.68
C TYR A 53 15.52 -14.24 -4.97
N ASP A 54 15.14 -15.30 -4.26
CA ASP A 54 13.82 -15.91 -4.39
C ASP A 54 12.71 -14.94 -3.92
N GLU A 55 12.92 -14.25 -2.80
CA GLU A 55 11.99 -13.24 -2.30
C GLU A 55 11.86 -12.04 -3.25
N LEU A 56 12.96 -11.61 -3.89
CA LEU A 56 12.91 -10.59 -4.93
C LEU A 56 12.08 -11.04 -6.14
N ALA A 57 12.24 -12.30 -6.57
CA ALA A 57 11.47 -12.85 -7.68
C ALA A 57 9.97 -12.92 -7.35
N GLU A 58 9.61 -13.30 -6.13
CA GLU A 58 8.22 -13.30 -5.66
C GLU A 58 7.62 -11.89 -5.62
N LEU A 59 8.40 -10.90 -5.15
CA LEU A 59 8.02 -9.49 -5.16
C LEU A 59 7.76 -8.97 -6.57
N GLN A 60 8.64 -9.29 -7.52
CA GLN A 60 8.47 -8.92 -8.93
C GLN A 60 7.22 -9.55 -9.54
N ALA A 61 7.02 -10.86 -9.33
CA ALA A 61 5.83 -11.54 -9.82
C ALA A 61 4.53 -10.95 -9.24
N SER A 62 4.53 -10.62 -7.95
CA SER A 62 3.39 -10.00 -7.27
C SER A 62 3.14 -8.58 -7.78
N TYR A 63 4.19 -7.80 -8.01
CA TYR A 63 4.14 -6.49 -8.65
C TYR A 63 3.55 -6.56 -10.06
N ASP A 64 4.04 -7.47 -10.90
CA ASP A 64 3.59 -7.61 -12.29
C ASP A 64 2.09 -7.96 -12.34
N ASN A 65 1.66 -8.91 -11.50
CA ASN A 65 0.25 -9.26 -11.35
C ASN A 65 -0.61 -8.06 -10.95
N LEU A 66 -0.14 -7.25 -10.00
CA LEU A 66 -0.86 -6.05 -9.57
C LEU A 66 -0.85 -4.97 -10.66
N SER A 67 0.26 -4.78 -11.35
CA SER A 67 0.40 -3.82 -12.45
C SER A 67 -0.58 -4.10 -13.59
N VAL A 68 -0.72 -5.38 -13.97
CA VAL A 68 -1.71 -5.82 -14.96
C VAL A 68 -3.14 -5.49 -14.51
N LYS A 69 -3.46 -5.66 -13.22
CA LYS A 69 -4.77 -5.29 -12.67
C LYS A 69 -5.02 -3.79 -12.80
N PHE A 70 -4.05 -2.94 -12.44
CA PHE A 70 -4.14 -1.49 -12.65
C PHE A 70 -4.39 -1.15 -14.12
N ASP A 71 -3.62 -1.74 -15.03
CA ASP A 71 -3.75 -1.45 -16.45
C ASP A 71 -5.11 -1.91 -17.01
N SER A 72 -5.69 -2.98 -16.45
CA SER A 72 -7.03 -3.48 -16.84
C SER A 72 -8.16 -2.51 -16.49
N VAL A 73 -8.06 -1.78 -15.38
CA VAL A 73 -9.09 -0.83 -14.94
C VAL A 73 -8.84 0.59 -15.41
N LYS A 74 -7.64 0.89 -15.92
CA LYS A 74 -7.22 2.23 -16.39
C LYS A 74 -8.25 2.90 -17.30
N ALA A 75 -8.73 2.19 -18.32
CA ALA A 75 -9.66 2.76 -19.29
C ALA A 75 -11.00 3.20 -18.64
N THR A 76 -11.45 2.48 -17.61
CA THR A 76 -12.68 2.79 -16.87
C THR A 76 -12.56 4.12 -16.11
N TYR A 77 -11.46 4.32 -15.36
CA TYR A 77 -11.25 5.57 -14.60
C TYR A 77 -10.93 6.75 -15.52
N TYR A 78 -10.21 6.52 -16.63
CA TYR A 78 -9.92 7.58 -17.60
C TYR A 78 -11.12 8.01 -18.45
N ALA A 79 -12.17 7.19 -18.51
CA ALA A 79 -13.44 7.54 -19.13
C ALA A 79 -14.42 8.24 -18.15
N GLY A 80 -14.08 8.28 -16.86
CA GLY A 80 -14.86 8.90 -15.78
C GLY A 80 -14.65 10.42 -15.68
N ASP A 81 -14.91 10.96 -14.49
CA ASP A 81 -14.68 12.38 -14.21
C ASP A 81 -13.23 12.66 -13.74
N THR A 82 -12.90 13.93 -13.51
CA THR A 82 -11.57 14.33 -13.04
C THR A 82 -11.18 13.69 -11.70
N ASN A 83 -12.15 13.40 -10.83
CA ASN A 83 -11.90 12.76 -9.54
C ASN A 83 -11.58 11.27 -9.73
N ASP A 84 -12.28 10.57 -10.63
CA ASP A 84 -11.99 9.18 -10.98
C ASP A 84 -10.56 9.03 -11.52
N VAL A 85 -10.15 9.94 -12.40
CA VAL A 85 -8.78 10.00 -12.93
C VAL A 85 -7.77 10.23 -11.81
N GLN A 86 -8.09 11.13 -10.87
CA GLN A 86 -7.21 11.45 -9.75
C GLN A 86 -7.06 10.26 -8.79
N TYR A 87 -8.16 9.59 -8.43
CA TYR A 87 -8.15 8.39 -7.59
C TYR A 87 -7.29 7.27 -8.20
N TYR A 88 -7.46 7.03 -9.50
CA TYR A 88 -6.61 6.07 -10.21
C TYR A 88 -5.13 6.46 -10.19
N ASN A 89 -4.81 7.73 -10.43
CA ASN A 89 -3.42 8.20 -10.46
C ASN A 89 -2.75 8.14 -9.09
N ASP A 90 -3.48 8.46 -8.01
CA ASP A 90 -3.00 8.34 -6.64
C ASP A 90 -2.72 6.88 -6.27
N ALA A 91 -3.59 5.94 -6.67
CA ALA A 91 -3.33 4.52 -6.48
C ALA A 91 -2.16 4.01 -7.34
N LYS A 92 -2.03 4.46 -8.59
CA LYS A 92 -0.89 4.11 -9.47
C LYS A 92 0.42 4.69 -8.95
N LEU A 93 0.39 5.80 -8.21
CA LEU A 93 1.57 6.35 -7.53
C LEU A 93 2.09 5.38 -6.47
N GLU A 94 1.22 4.75 -5.68
CA GLU A 94 1.64 3.71 -4.72
C GLU A 94 2.25 2.49 -5.41
N LEU A 95 1.66 2.06 -6.54
CA LEU A 95 2.27 1.01 -7.36
C LEU A 95 3.67 1.40 -7.85
N THR A 96 3.86 2.66 -8.26
CA THR A 96 5.17 3.16 -8.69
C THR A 96 6.18 3.15 -7.55
N ARG A 97 5.75 3.54 -6.33
CA ARG A 97 6.58 3.46 -5.12
C ARG A 97 6.98 2.02 -4.78
N ALA A 98 6.06 1.08 -4.93
CA ALA A 98 6.36 -0.34 -4.78
C ALA A 98 7.44 -0.81 -5.77
N ASN A 99 7.35 -0.40 -7.04
CA ASN A 99 8.38 -0.72 -8.03
C ASN A 99 9.76 -0.16 -7.63
N SER A 100 9.81 1.13 -7.22
CA SER A 100 11.06 1.73 -6.77
C SER A 100 11.66 1.01 -5.56
N ALA A 101 10.83 0.51 -4.64
CA ALA A 101 11.31 -0.27 -3.50
C ALA A 101 11.89 -1.62 -3.94
N ILE A 102 11.23 -2.33 -4.87
CA ILE A 102 11.71 -3.58 -5.46
C ILE A 102 13.05 -3.37 -6.21
N GLU A 103 13.17 -2.29 -6.98
CA GLU A 103 14.43 -1.92 -7.65
C GLU A 103 15.55 -1.63 -6.65
N ASN A 104 15.23 -1.03 -5.50
CA ASN A 104 16.20 -0.80 -4.42
C ASN A 104 16.71 -2.10 -3.77
N VAL A 105 15.88 -3.15 -3.69
CA VAL A 105 16.28 -4.49 -3.27
C VAL A 105 17.25 -5.09 -4.29
N LYS A 106 16.86 -5.09 -5.57
CA LYS A 106 17.70 -5.60 -6.65
C LYS A 106 19.07 -4.93 -6.67
N SER A 107 19.09 -3.60 -6.59
CA SER A 107 20.32 -2.81 -6.53
C SER A 107 21.19 -3.18 -5.32
N ALA A 108 20.60 -3.44 -4.16
CA ALA A 108 21.34 -3.86 -2.98
C ALA A 108 21.95 -5.26 -3.13
N LEU A 109 21.20 -6.21 -3.69
CA LEU A 109 21.69 -7.55 -4.03
C LEU A 109 22.83 -7.50 -5.05
N ASP A 110 22.65 -6.76 -6.14
CA ASP A 110 23.64 -6.60 -7.21
C ASP A 110 24.92 -5.91 -6.68
N ALA A 111 24.79 -4.98 -5.74
CA ALA A 111 25.91 -4.31 -5.09
C ALA A 111 26.58 -5.14 -3.98
N GLY A 112 26.11 -6.37 -3.72
CA GLY A 112 26.65 -7.24 -2.68
C GLY A 112 26.51 -6.67 -1.27
N LYS A 113 25.41 -5.94 -1.01
CA LYS A 113 25.12 -5.39 0.33
C LYS A 113 24.98 -6.52 1.36
N PRO A 114 25.26 -6.23 2.65
CA PRO A 114 25.15 -7.25 3.67
C PRO A 114 23.70 -7.72 3.81
N SER A 115 23.51 -9.02 4.13
CA SER A 115 22.19 -9.66 4.14
C SER A 115 21.14 -8.90 4.94
N ASN A 116 21.50 -8.39 6.12
CA ASN A 116 20.59 -7.62 6.98
C ASN A 116 20.07 -6.33 6.33
N GLU A 117 20.89 -5.66 5.51
CA GLU A 117 20.48 -4.48 4.76
C GLU A 117 19.54 -4.85 3.62
N VAL A 118 19.81 -5.98 2.95
CA VAL A 118 18.95 -6.51 1.89
C VAL A 118 17.60 -6.96 2.44
N ASP A 119 17.58 -7.70 3.55
CA ASP A 119 16.37 -8.18 4.21
C ASP A 119 15.46 -7.00 4.61
N SER A 120 16.04 -5.94 5.21
CA SER A 120 15.29 -4.72 5.55
C SER A 120 14.68 -4.04 4.32
N ARG A 121 15.40 -4.03 3.19
CA ARG A 121 14.87 -3.49 1.93
C ARG A 121 13.78 -4.37 1.35
N ILE A 122 13.89 -5.70 1.48
CA ILE A 122 12.86 -6.66 1.05
C ILE A 122 11.58 -6.45 1.86
N GLU A 123 11.68 -6.35 3.18
CA GLU A 123 10.52 -6.06 4.04
C GLU A 123 9.85 -4.74 3.65
N PHE A 124 10.65 -3.70 3.40
CA PHE A 124 10.14 -2.40 2.94
C PHE A 124 9.43 -2.52 1.57
N ALA A 125 10.00 -3.27 0.63
CA ALA A 125 9.37 -3.52 -0.67
C ALA A 125 8.06 -4.30 -0.54
N LYS A 126 8.00 -5.30 0.35
CA LYS A 126 6.76 -6.04 0.69
C LYS A 126 5.69 -5.09 1.26
N GLU A 127 6.08 -4.18 2.15
CA GLU A 127 5.17 -3.16 2.71
C GLU A 127 4.60 -2.25 1.61
N LYS A 128 5.45 -1.72 0.73
CA LYS A 128 5.00 -0.84 -0.35
C LYS A 128 4.13 -1.56 -1.38
N LEU A 129 4.44 -2.83 -1.68
CA LEU A 129 3.60 -3.63 -2.56
C LEU A 129 2.23 -3.91 -1.95
N LYS A 130 2.17 -4.17 -0.64
CA LYS A 130 0.91 -4.31 0.10
C LYS A 130 0.11 -3.01 0.05
N ALA A 131 0.74 -1.87 0.31
CA ALA A 131 0.07 -0.56 0.24
C ALA A 131 -0.48 -0.28 -1.17
N ALA A 132 0.27 -0.62 -2.23
CA ALA A 132 -0.21 -0.52 -3.61
C ALA A 132 -1.41 -1.44 -3.88
N GLY A 133 -1.40 -2.65 -3.31
CA GLY A 133 -2.52 -3.58 -3.40
C GLY A 133 -3.76 -3.09 -2.67
N GLU A 134 -3.59 -2.48 -1.49
CA GLU A 134 -4.68 -1.83 -0.75
C GLU A 134 -5.23 -0.63 -1.51
N ALA A 135 -4.37 0.22 -2.08
CA ALA A 135 -4.77 1.34 -2.92
C ALA A 135 -5.56 0.88 -4.15
N TYR A 136 -5.15 -0.23 -4.78
CA TYR A 136 -5.91 -0.85 -5.87
C TYR A 136 -7.30 -1.32 -5.41
N ASN A 137 -7.40 -1.94 -4.23
CA ASN A 137 -8.69 -2.42 -3.71
C ASN A 137 -9.65 -1.30 -3.31
N THR A 138 -9.15 -0.06 -3.18
CA THR A 138 -9.96 1.14 -2.93
C THR A 138 -10.40 1.86 -4.19
N LEU A 139 -9.93 1.42 -5.37
CA LEU A 139 -10.46 1.84 -6.67
C LEU A 139 -11.84 1.20 -6.87
#